data_AF-A0A0U3AIB0-F1
#
_entry.id   AF-A0A0U3AIB0-F1
#
_cell.length_a   1.000
_cell.length_b   1.000
_cell.length_c   1.000
_cell.angle_alpha   90.00
_cell.angle_beta   90.00
_cell.angle_gamma   90.00
#
_symmetry.space_group_name_H-M   'P 1'
#
loop_
_entity.id
_entity.type
_entity.pdbx_description
1 polymer ?
#
loop_
_entity_poly.entity_id
_entity_poly.type
_entity_poly.pdbx_seq_one_letter_code
_entity_poly.pdbx_strand_id
1 'polypeptide(L)' 'MLRSAVTKLSREHGEIIDLVYYHEKSVDDAAQILCIPPATVKTRMFYARKKLAELVQEA' A
#
# COMPACT_ATOMS: atom_id res chain seq x y z
N MET A 1 6.78 11.82 -10.57
CA MET A 1 7.67 10.78 -9.98
C MET A 1 6.85 9.86 -9.06
N LEU A 2 7.16 8.57 -8.99
CA LEU A 2 6.38 7.59 -8.20
C LEU A 2 6.31 7.93 -6.70
N ARG A 3 7.42 8.40 -6.11
CA ARG A 3 7.48 8.74 -4.67
C ARG A 3 6.50 9.85 -4.28
N SER A 4 6.30 10.86 -5.13
CA SER A 4 5.33 11.94 -4.85
C SER A 4 3.87 11.50 -5.03
N ALA A 5 3.62 10.41 -5.74
CA ALA A 5 2.29 9.81 -5.82
C ALA A 5 1.98 8.97 -4.56
N VAL A 6 2.99 8.27 -4.01
CA VAL A 6 2.85 7.53 -2.75
C VAL A 6 2.51 8.46 -1.58
N THR A 7 3.08 9.67 -1.52
CA THR A 7 2.75 10.66 -0.47
C THR A 7 1.32 11.19 -0.53
N LYS A 8 0.60 10.97 -1.65
CA LYS A 8 -0.81 11.36 -1.82
C LYS A 8 -1.79 10.23 -1.45
N LEU A 9 -1.28 9.03 -1.14
CA LEU A 9 -2.13 7.94 -0.66
C LEU A 9 -2.64 8.22 0.75
N SER A 10 -3.82 7.67 1.08
CA SER A 10 -4.26 7.64 2.47
C SER A 10 -3.27 6.86 3.32
N ARG A 11 -3.25 7.14 4.63
CA ARG A 11 -2.34 6.48 5.57
C ARG A 11 -2.40 4.95 5.46
N GLU A 12 -3.60 4.38 5.42
CA GLU A 12 -3.80 2.92 5.34
C GLU A 12 -3.25 2.31 4.05
N HIS A 13 -3.37 3.02 2.93
CA HIS A 13 -2.81 2.57 1.65
C HIS A 13 -1.29 2.76 1.62
N GLY A 14 -0.79 3.87 2.16
CA GLY A 14 0.64 4.16 2.27
C GLY A 14 1.37 3.13 3.11
N GLU A 15 0.86 2.80 4.31
CA GLU A 15 1.47 1.82 5.22
C GLU A 15 1.60 0.43 4.57
N ILE A 16 0.59 0.01 3.80
CA ILE A 16 0.64 -1.27 3.07
C ILE A 16 1.68 -1.25 1.95
N ILE A 17 1.78 -0.15 1.21
CA ILE A 17 2.78 -0.01 0.15
C ILE A 17 4.19 0.03 0.74
N ASP A 18 4.37 0.74 1.85
CA ASP A 18 5.65 0.85 2.56
C ASP A 18 6.13 -0.52 3.05
N LEU A 19 5.27 -1.25 3.76
CA LEU A 19 5.63 -2.56 4.29
C LEU A 19 5.95 -3.58 3.20
N VAL A 20 5.13 -3.67 2.16
CA VAL A 20 5.29 -4.73 1.14
C VAL A 20 6.38 -4.38 0.11
N TYR A 21 6.45 -3.13 -0.35
CA TYR A 21 7.35 -2.75 -1.45
C TYR A 21 8.67 -2.13 -0.99
N TYR A 22 8.70 -1.43 0.15
CA TYR A 22 9.91 -0.77 0.64
C TYR A 22 10.59 -1.56 1.75
N HIS A 23 9.82 -2.32 2.55
CA HIS A 23 10.34 -3.21 3.59
C HIS A 23 10.28 -4.70 3.24
N GLU A 24 9.85 -5.04 2.01
CA GLU A 24 9.80 -6.41 1.46
C GLU A 24 9.07 -7.41 2.37
N LYS A 25 8.09 -6.94 3.16
CA LYS A 25 7.31 -7.79 4.06
C LYS A 25 6.33 -8.64 3.28
N SER A 26 6.15 -9.88 3.74
CA SER A 26 5.10 -10.74 3.22
C SER A 26 3.71 -10.21 3.64
N VAL A 27 2.66 -10.74 3.01
CA VAL A 27 1.27 -10.41 3.37
C VAL A 27 0.98 -10.77 4.84
N ASP A 28 1.54 -11.88 5.31
CA ASP A 28 1.33 -12.37 6.68
C ASP A 28 2.12 -11.53 7.69
N ASP A 29 3.35 -11.12 7.37
CA ASP A 29 4.11 -10.19 8.22
C ASP A 29 3.42 -8.83 8.31
N ALA A 30 2.94 -8.29 7.18
CA ALA A 30 2.20 -7.04 7.17
C ALA A 30 0.87 -7.13 7.95
N ALA A 31 0.18 -8.27 7.87
CA ALA A 31 -1.02 -8.54 8.66
C ALA A 31 -0.74 -8.51 10.16
N GLN A 32 0.37 -9.12 10.59
CA GLN A 32 0.81 -9.11 11.99
C GLN A 32 1.23 -7.71 12.44
N ILE A 33 2.04 -6.99 11.65
CA ILE A 33 2.52 -5.64 11.98
C ILE A 33 1.37 -4.65 12.11
N LEU A 34 0.38 -4.73 11.21
CA LEU A 34 -0.75 -3.81 11.17
C LEU A 34 -1.94 -4.27 12.03
N CYS A 35 -1.86 -5.45 12.66
CA CYS A 35 -2.94 -6.07 13.44
C CYS A 35 -4.26 -6.17 12.64
N ILE A 36 -4.19 -6.58 11.38
CA ILE A 36 -5.36 -6.76 10.49
C ILE A 36 -5.35 -8.15 9.84
N PRO A 37 -6.50 -8.68 9.40
CA PRO A 37 -6.54 -9.94 8.68
C PRO A 37 -5.70 -9.90 7.37
N PRO A 38 -5.05 -11.01 6.97
CA PRO A 38 -4.34 -11.11 5.68
C PRO A 38 -5.24 -10.79 4.47
N ALA A 39 -6.54 -11.08 4.56
CA ALA A 39 -7.51 -10.71 3.54
C ALA A 39 -7.62 -9.18 3.38
N THR A 40 -7.59 -8.43 4.48
CA THR A 40 -7.60 -6.96 4.49
C THR A 40 -6.31 -6.39 3.91
N VAL A 41 -5.16 -7.01 4.18
CA VAL A 41 -3.89 -6.64 3.53
C VAL A 41 -4.03 -6.75 2.01
N LYS A 42 -4.52 -7.88 1.49
CA LYS A 42 -4.69 -8.10 0.05
C LYS A 42 -5.64 -7.08 -0.60
N THR A 43 -6.78 -6.80 0.02
CA THR A 43 -7.74 -5.80 -0.51
C THR A 43 -7.17 -4.38 -0.44
N ARG A 44 -6.51 -3.99 0.65
CA ARG A 44 -5.82 -2.69 0.75
C ARG A 44 -4.71 -2.55 -0.29
N MET A 45 -3.93 -3.61 -0.54
CA MET A 45 -2.92 -3.61 -1.62
C MET A 45 -3.55 -3.35 -2.99
N PHE A 46 -4.70 -3.98 -3.28
CA PHE A 46 -5.43 -3.78 -4.53
C PHE A 46 -5.85 -2.32 -4.71
N TYR A 47 -6.52 -1.73 -3.70
CA TYR A 47 -6.96 -0.34 -3.76
C TYR A 47 -5.82 0.66 -3.74
N ALA A 48 -4.75 0.40 -2.98
CA ALA A 48 -3.55 1.23 -2.96
C ALA A 48 -2.89 1.29 -4.35
N ARG A 49 -2.71 0.14 -5.03
CA ARG A 49 -2.17 0.10 -6.40
C ARG A 49 -3.07 0.81 -7.40
N LYS A 50 -4.39 0.58 -7.34
CA LYS A 50 -5.35 1.26 -8.21
C LYS A 50 -5.24 2.77 -8.03
N LYS A 51 -5.21 3.26 -6.79
CA LYS A 51 -5.10 4.69 -6.52
C LYS A 51 -3.75 5.27 -6.95
N LEU A 52 -2.67 4.52 -6.76
CA LEU A 52 -1.35 4.93 -7.21
C LEU A 52 -1.29 5.06 -8.74
N ALA A 53 -1.93 4.16 -9.48
CA ALA A 53 -2.03 4.24 -10.94
C ALA A 53 -2.78 5.50 -11.39
N GLU A 54 -3.91 5.81 -10.77
CA GLU A 54 -4.67 7.07 -11.03
C GLU A 54 -3.78 8.30 -10.80
N LEU A 55 -3.10 8.36 -9.65
CA LEU A 55 -2.24 9.49 -9.29
C LEU A 55 -1.01 9.67 -10.17
N VAL A 56 -0.51 8.59 -10.78
CA VAL A 56 0.61 8.63 -11.73
C VAL A 56 0.14 9.03 -13.12
N GLN A 57 -1.08 8.70 -13.52
CA GLN A 57 -1.65 9.14 -14.80
C GLN A 57 -2.05 10.62 -14.80
N GLU A 58 -2.39 11.17 -13.63
CA GLU A 58 -2.72 12.59 -13.45
C GLU A 58 -1.48 13.51 -13.33
N ALA A 59 -0.27 12.95 -13.21
CA ALA A 59 0.98 13.68 -12.95
C ALA A 59 1.88 13.75 -14.19
#